data_AF-A0A821M2D5-F1
#
_entry.id   AF-A0A821M2D5-F1
#
_cell.length_a   1.000
_cell.length_b   1.000
_cell.length_c   1.000
_cell.angle_alpha   90.00
_cell.angle_beta   90.00
_cell.angle_gamma   90.00
#
_symmetry.space_group_name_H-M   'P 1'
#
loop_
_entity.id
_entity.type
_entity.pdbx_description
1 polymer ?
#
loop_
_entity_poly.entity_id
_entity_poly.type
_entity_poly.pdbx_seq_one_letter_code
_entity_poly.pdbx_strand_id
1 'polypeptide(L)'
;TKHFFNKPINISIVMNWTGPGLWTDTVFDYLNETYHVQWPTLTKLDHTRLIGDVYILPITGFQPSAFDMGARGPNHPEARIAHFFHGSWKKKYPKMANE
;
A
#
# COMPACT_ATOMS: atom_id res chain seq x y z
N THR A 1 4.16 -24.17 8.30
CA THR A 1 4.84 -22.87 8.53
C THR A 1 6.33 -22.97 8.87
N LYS A 2 6.83 -24.03 9.54
CA LYS A 2 8.29 -24.20 9.81
C LYS A 2 9.16 -24.68 8.62
N HIS A 3 8.59 -25.00 7.47
CA HIS A 3 9.31 -25.61 6.33
C HIS A 3 10.02 -24.64 5.39
N PHE A 4 9.99 -23.34 5.66
CA PHE A 4 10.55 -22.32 4.75
C PHE A 4 11.83 -21.65 5.28
N PHE A 5 12.32 -22.03 6.46
CA PHE A 5 13.35 -21.25 7.15
C PHE A 5 14.76 -21.26 6.53
N ASN A 6 15.04 -22.08 5.50
CA ASN A 6 16.36 -22.16 4.86
C ASN A 6 16.32 -22.37 3.33
N LYS A 7 15.17 -22.16 2.67
CA LYS A 7 15.09 -22.22 1.20
C LYS A 7 15.12 -20.80 0.61
N PRO A 8 15.82 -20.56 -0.51
CA PRO A 8 15.76 -19.28 -1.19
C PRO A 8 14.30 -18.95 -1.51
N ILE A 9 13.90 -17.70 -1.23
CA ILE A 9 12.54 -17.22 -1.50
C ILE A 9 12.28 -17.38 -2.99
N ASN A 10 11.31 -18.22 -3.34
CA ASN A 10 10.86 -18.31 -4.72
C ASN A 10 9.98 -17.09 -5.02
N ILE A 11 10.55 -16.12 -5.72
CA ILE A 11 9.90 -14.87 -6.09
C ILE A 11 8.61 -15.12 -6.88
N SER A 12 8.54 -16.17 -7.71
CA SER A 12 7.30 -16.47 -8.45
C SER A 12 6.17 -16.92 -7.53
N ILE A 13 6.48 -17.69 -6.48
CA ILE A 13 5.48 -18.07 -5.46
C ILE A 13 5.02 -16.82 -4.71
N VAL A 14 5.94 -15.93 -4.34
CA VAL A 14 5.55 -14.69 -3.66
C VAL A 14 4.63 -13.89 -4.56
N MET A 15 5.05 -13.55 -5.78
CA MET A 15 4.27 -12.70 -6.67
C MET A 15 2.91 -13.31 -7.06
N ASN A 16 2.86 -14.61 -7.33
CA ASN A 16 1.66 -15.26 -7.88
C ASN A 16 0.67 -15.78 -6.83
N TRP A 17 1.05 -15.87 -5.56
CA TRP A 17 0.16 -16.41 -4.52
C TRP A 17 -0.05 -15.48 -3.32
N THR A 18 0.93 -14.64 -2.99
CA THR A 18 0.91 -13.83 -1.75
C THR A 18 1.41 -12.40 -1.98
N GLY A 19 1.56 -12.03 -3.24
CA GLY A 19 2.24 -10.82 -3.65
C GLY A 19 1.26 -9.65 -3.69
N PRO A 20 1.79 -8.41 -3.69
CA PRO A 20 0.95 -7.23 -3.81
C PRO A 20 0.16 -7.20 -5.11
N GLY A 21 0.67 -7.83 -6.19
CA GLY A 21 -0.03 -7.94 -7.48
C GLY A 21 -1.35 -8.69 -7.36
N LEU A 22 -1.30 -9.99 -7.03
CA LEU A 22 -2.50 -10.81 -6.89
C LEU A 22 -3.52 -10.20 -5.90
N TRP A 23 -3.05 -9.66 -4.77
CA TRP A 23 -3.92 -9.01 -3.81
C TRP A 23 -4.65 -7.80 -4.43
N THR A 24 -3.92 -6.95 -5.16
CA THR A 24 -4.47 -5.77 -5.83
C THR A 24 -5.50 -6.17 -6.89
N ASP A 25 -5.16 -7.17 -7.73
CA ASP A 25 -6.04 -7.68 -8.79
C ASP A 25 -7.34 -8.23 -8.19
N THR A 26 -7.23 -9.06 -7.13
CA THR A 26 -8.38 -9.65 -6.45
C THR A 26 -9.33 -8.58 -5.87
N VAL A 27 -8.78 -7.50 -5.29
CA VAL A 27 -9.59 -6.40 -4.76
C VAL A 27 -10.29 -5.63 -5.89
N PHE A 28 -9.63 -5.39 -7.02
CA PHE A 28 -10.27 -4.72 -8.15
C PHE A 28 -11.31 -5.59 -8.84
N ASP A 29 -11.06 -6.89 -8.99
CA ASP A 29 -12.05 -7.83 -9.53
C ASP A 29 -13.30 -7.84 -8.65
N TYR A 30 -13.14 -7.95 -7.33
CA TYR A 30 -14.26 -7.86 -6.38
C TYR A 30 -15.06 -6.56 -6.54
N LEU A 31 -14.39 -5.40 -6.59
CA LEU A 31 -15.04 -4.10 -6.74
C LEU A 31 -15.76 -3.94 -8.08
N ASN A 32 -15.18 -4.49 -9.15
CA ASN A 32 -15.75 -4.46 -10.48
C ASN A 32 -16.97 -5.38 -10.60
N GLU A 33 -16.84 -6.64 -10.18
CA GLU A 33 -17.89 -7.64 -10.30
C GLU A 33 -19.08 -7.36 -9.36
N THR A 34 -18.81 -6.87 -8.15
CA THR A 34 -19.85 -6.66 -7.12
C THR A 34 -20.49 -5.26 -7.20
N TYR A 35 -19.69 -4.23 -7.51
CA TYR A 35 -20.13 -2.83 -7.43
C TYR A 35 -19.97 -2.06 -8.75
N HIS A 36 -19.56 -2.71 -9.83
CA HIS A 36 -19.37 -2.13 -11.16
C HIS A 36 -18.39 -0.94 -11.17
N VAL A 37 -17.43 -0.93 -10.25
CA VAL A 37 -16.43 0.12 -10.13
C VAL A 37 -15.21 -0.20 -10.99
N GLN A 38 -14.91 0.69 -11.95
CA GLN A 38 -13.76 0.56 -12.84
C GLN A 38 -12.54 1.29 -12.30
N TRP A 39 -11.34 0.77 -12.57
CA TRP A 39 -10.06 1.37 -12.15
C TRP A 39 -9.94 2.88 -12.42
N PRO A 40 -10.29 3.42 -13.60
CA PRO A 40 -10.16 4.85 -13.87
C PRO A 40 -10.92 5.74 -12.87
N THR A 41 -12.02 5.24 -12.31
CA THR A 41 -12.86 5.94 -11.32
C THR A 41 -12.24 6.01 -9.92
N LEU A 42 -11.14 5.29 -9.70
CA LEU A 42 -10.40 5.24 -8.44
C LEU A 42 -9.09 6.02 -8.50
N THR A 43 -8.83 6.71 -9.62
CA THR A 43 -7.64 7.55 -9.79
C THR A 43 -7.92 8.99 -9.42
N LYS A 44 -6.88 9.72 -8.95
CA LYS A 44 -6.95 11.16 -8.62
C LYS A 44 -8.08 11.55 -7.66
N LEU A 45 -8.44 10.65 -6.75
CA LEU A 45 -9.42 10.93 -5.70
C LEU A 45 -8.93 12.10 -4.84
N ASP A 46 -9.85 13.00 -4.52
CA ASP A 46 -9.65 14.10 -3.57
C ASP A 46 -10.36 13.87 -2.23
N HIS A 47 -11.25 12.86 -2.16
CA HIS A 47 -11.92 12.41 -0.95
C HIS A 47 -11.84 10.89 -0.81
N THR A 48 -11.89 10.44 0.44
CA THR A 48 -11.97 9.02 0.80
C THR A 48 -13.28 8.40 0.31
N ARG A 49 -13.22 7.15 -0.14
CA ARG A 49 -14.39 6.43 -0.66
C ARG A 49 -14.51 5.06 0.01
N LEU A 50 -15.67 4.79 0.58
CA LEU A 50 -16.03 3.47 1.10
C LEU A 50 -16.96 2.78 0.09
N ILE A 51 -16.60 1.58 -0.35
CA ILE A 51 -17.39 0.77 -1.28
C ILE A 51 -17.50 -0.63 -0.68
N GLY A 52 -18.71 -1.00 -0.22
CA GLY A 52 -18.87 -2.22 0.56
C GLY A 52 -17.92 -2.20 1.76
N ASP A 53 -17.04 -3.21 1.80
CA ASP A 53 -16.05 -3.41 2.86
C ASP A 53 -14.66 -2.82 2.52
N VAL A 54 -14.50 -2.14 1.38
CA VAL A 54 -13.21 -1.59 0.93
C VAL A 54 -13.16 -0.08 1.12
N TYR A 55 -12.21 0.38 1.94
CA TYR A 55 -11.96 1.80 2.18
C TYR A 55 -10.75 2.31 1.40
N ILE A 56 -11.02 3.17 0.40
CA ILE A 56 -10.04 3.69 -0.55
C ILE A 56 -9.62 5.11 -0.12
N LEU A 57 -8.31 5.29 0.05
CA LEU A 57 -7.72 6.53 0.54
C LEU A 57 -7.01 7.29 -0.59
N PRO A 58 -7.26 8.60 -0.78
CA PRO A 58 -6.40 9.45 -1.59
C PRO A 58 -5.05 9.64 -0.88
N ILE A 59 -4.06 10.21 -1.58
CA ILE A 59 -2.71 10.43 -1.02
C ILE A 59 -2.76 11.20 0.31
N THR A 60 -3.66 12.18 0.43
CA THR A 60 -3.84 12.94 1.69
C THR A 60 -4.36 12.05 2.83
N GLY A 61 -5.21 11.06 2.55
CA GLY A 61 -5.72 10.16 3.58
C GLY A 61 -4.77 9.04 3.97
N PHE A 62 -3.99 8.55 3.00
CA PHE A 62 -3.00 7.50 3.21
C PHE A 62 -1.73 8.04 3.88
N GLN A 63 -1.13 9.09 3.32
CA GLN A 63 0.09 9.71 3.85
C GLN A 63 0.00 11.25 3.77
N PRO A 64 -0.61 11.90 4.78
CA PRO A 64 -0.87 13.34 4.78
C PRO A 64 0.38 14.22 4.66
N SER A 65 1.57 13.69 4.99
CA SER A 65 2.85 14.40 4.90
C SER A 65 3.61 14.17 3.60
N ALA A 66 3.09 13.39 2.65
CA ALA A 66 3.73 13.16 1.34
C ALA A 66 3.47 14.33 0.38
N PHE A 67 3.98 15.52 0.71
CA PHE A 67 3.76 16.74 -0.08
C PHE A 67 4.27 16.62 -1.52
N ASP A 68 5.39 15.92 -1.74
CA ASP A 68 5.95 15.66 -3.07
C ASP A 68 5.01 14.83 -3.96
N MET A 69 4.06 14.12 -3.36
CA MET A 69 3.03 13.32 -4.05
C MET A 69 1.66 14.02 -4.09
N GLY A 70 1.58 15.29 -3.68
CA GLY A 70 0.35 16.09 -3.69
C GLY A 70 -0.53 15.95 -2.43
N ALA A 71 0.01 15.50 -1.30
CA ALA A 71 -0.74 15.48 -0.05
C ALA A 71 -1.03 16.91 0.48
N ARG A 72 -2.18 17.11 1.13
CA ARG A 72 -2.64 18.41 1.63
C ARG A 72 -2.36 18.67 3.11
N GLY A 73 -1.54 17.83 3.75
CA GLY A 73 -1.07 18.03 5.12
C GLY A 73 -1.89 17.30 6.19
N PRO A 74 -1.32 17.15 7.41
CA PRO A 74 -1.90 16.37 8.50
C PRO A 74 -3.14 16.99 9.16
N ASN A 75 -3.36 18.30 8.98
CA ASN A 75 -4.55 19.00 9.49
C ASN A 75 -5.70 19.01 8.47
N HIS A 76 -5.50 18.43 7.27
CA HIS A 76 -6.55 18.37 6.26
C HIS A 76 -7.69 17.48 6.74
N PRO A 77 -8.98 17.81 6.51
CA PRO A 77 -10.10 16.98 6.91
C PRO A 77 -10.14 15.59 6.27
N GLU A 78 -9.28 15.31 5.28
CA GLU A 78 -9.10 13.98 4.67
C GLU A 78 -7.91 13.21 5.23
N ALA A 79 -7.13 13.77 6.15
CA ALA A 79 -6.03 13.05 6.80
C ALA A 79 -6.60 11.95 7.70
N ARG A 80 -6.38 10.68 7.36
CA ARG A 80 -6.93 9.52 8.09
C ARG A 80 -5.87 8.73 8.83
N ILE A 81 -4.74 8.47 8.17
CA ILE A 81 -3.66 7.62 8.67
C ILE A 81 -2.34 8.39 8.55
N ALA A 82 -1.40 8.17 9.47
CA ALA A 82 -0.04 8.71 9.37
C ALA A 82 0.98 7.57 9.48
N HIS A 83 1.87 7.46 8.50
CA HIS A 83 2.95 6.49 8.51
C HIS A 83 4.22 7.10 9.13
N PHE A 84 4.63 6.59 10.30
CA PHE A 84 5.87 7.01 11.00
C PHE A 84 7.12 6.22 10.57
N PHE A 85 6.95 5.27 9.63
CA PHE A 85 8.02 4.44 9.05
C PHE A 85 9.07 3.93 10.06
N HIS A 86 8.67 2.95 10.88
CA HIS A 86 9.60 2.26 11.78
C HIS A 86 10.07 0.94 11.16
N GLY A 87 11.39 0.71 11.11
CA GLY A 87 11.98 -0.54 10.62
C GLY A 87 12.85 -1.18 11.70
N SER A 88 12.50 -2.38 12.15
CA SER A 88 13.24 -3.14 13.16
C SER A 88 14.01 -4.35 12.60
N TRP A 89 13.70 -4.76 11.37
CA TRP A 89 14.14 -6.06 10.85
C TRP A 89 15.47 -6.02 10.07
N LYS A 90 15.88 -4.85 9.55
CA LYS A 90 17.21 -4.69 8.95
C LYS A 90 18.20 -4.32 10.05
N LYS A 91 19.25 -5.13 10.21
CA LYS A 91 20.42 -4.71 11.02
C LYS A 91 20.95 -3.41 10.41
N LYS A 92 21.16 -2.38 11.24
CA LYS A 92 21.91 -1.19 10.84
C LYS A 92 23.36 -1.63 10.68
N TYR A 93 23.75 -2.02 9.48
CA TYR A 93 25.17 -2.05 9.15
C TYR A 93 25.66 -0.60 9.16
N PRO A 94 26.80 -0.30 9.81
CA PRO A 94 27.38 1.03 9.71
C PRO A 94 27.52 1.36 8.22
N LYS A 95 27.02 2.53 7.81
CA LYS A 95 27.37 3.07 6.50
C LYS A 95 28.89 3.09 6.49
N MET A 96 29.52 2.31 5.63
CA MET A 96 30.95 2.49 5.39
C MET A 96 31.09 3.96 4.99
N ALA A 97 31.87 4.71 5.77
CA ALA A 97 32.19 6.07 5.42
C ALA A 97 32.90 5.98 4.07
N ASN A 98 32.26 6.52 3.04
CA ASN A 98 32.78 6.44 1.69
C ASN A 98 34.12 7.17 1.59
N GLU A 99 34.99 6.57 0.79
CA GLU A 99 36.02 7.18 -0.05
C GLU A 99 35.63 8.55 -0.62
#